data_AF-A0A1H9LK29-F1
#
_entry.id   AF-A0A1H9LK29-F1
#
_cell.length_a   1.000
_cell.length_b   1.000
_cell.length_c   1.000
_cell.angle_alpha   90.00
_cell.angle_beta   90.00
_cell.angle_gamma   90.00
#
_symmetry.space_group_name_H-M   'P 1'
#
loop_
_entity.id
_entity.type
_entity.pdbx_description
1 polymer ?
#
loop_
_entity_poly.entity_id
_entity_poly.type
_entity_poly.pdbx_seq_one_letter_code
_entity_poly.pdbx_strand_id
1 'polypeptide(L)' 'MQTYRYIKALPTQTLCISCHGNPDNLSQNFKAKLHELYSHDKATGYAPGDIRGAITLKRAL' A
#
# COMPACT_ATOMS: atom_id res chain seq x y z
N MET A 1 -17.32 -2.88 -25.60
CA MET A 1 -17.71 -1.61 -24.93
C MET A 1 -16.45 -0.81 -24.67
N GLN A 2 -16.39 0.41 -25.19
CA GLN A 2 -15.24 1.30 -24.99
C GLN A 2 -15.33 1.96 -23.61
N THR A 3 -14.20 2.15 -22.93
CA THR A 3 -14.15 2.81 -21.61
C THR A 3 -12.96 3.75 -21.52
N TYR A 4 -13.15 4.93 -20.92
CA TYR A 4 -12.04 5.76 -20.46
C TYR A 4 -11.48 5.20 -19.14
N ARG A 5 -10.15 5.16 -19.02
CA ARG A 5 -9.46 4.81 -17.78
C ARG A 5 -8.50 5.92 -17.39
N TYR A 6 -8.63 6.38 -16.14
CA TYR A 6 -7.69 7.27 -15.49
C TYR A 6 -6.88 6.48 -14.47
N ILE A 7 -5.58 6.77 -14.37
CA ILE A 7 -4.68 6.19 -13.38
C ILE A 7 -3.83 7.30 -12.75
N LYS A 8 -3.68 7.25 -11.44
CA LYS A 8 -2.80 8.13 -10.68
C LYS A 8 -1.96 7.32 -9.70
N ALA A 9 -0.66 7.56 -9.67
CA ALA A 9 0.23 6.93 -8.69
C ALA A 9 -0.18 7.32 -7.26
N LEU A 10 -0.04 6.37 -6.34
CA LEU A 10 -0.22 6.54 -4.90
C LEU A 10 1.15 6.47 -4.22
N PRO A 11 1.86 7.61 -4.08
CA PRO A 11 3.13 7.65 -3.37
C PRO A 11 2.89 7.58 -1.85
N THR A 12 3.82 6.96 -1.14
CA THR A 12 3.86 6.96 0.33
C THR A 12 4.26 8.33 0.87
N GLN A 13 3.76 8.63 2.06
CA GLN A 13 4.12 9.81 2.85
C GLN A 13 4.71 9.37 4.20
N THR A 14 5.21 10.32 4.99
CA THR A 14 5.80 10.04 6.32
C THR A 14 4.87 9.27 7.25
N LEU A 15 3.56 9.55 7.23
CA LEU A 15 2.61 8.78 8.05
C LEU A 15 2.45 7.35 7.54
N CYS A 16 2.53 7.12 6.23
CA CYS A 16 2.33 5.80 5.64
C CYS A 16 3.37 4.78 6.13
N ILE A 17 4.61 5.24 6.30
CA ILE A 17 5.73 4.39 6.71
C ILE A 17 5.69 4.00 8.20
N SER A 18 4.77 4.54 9.01
CA SER A 18 4.59 4.08 10.39
C SER A 18 4.09 2.63 10.47
N CYS A 19 3.33 2.18 9.46
CA CYS A 19 2.82 0.82 9.34
C CYS A 19 3.38 0.09 8.09
N HIS A 20 3.68 0.81 7.02
CA HIS A 20 4.17 0.25 5.75
C HIS A 20 5.68 0.41 5.57
N GLY A 21 6.40 0.92 6.57
CA GLY A 21 7.85 1.10 6.54
C GLY A 21 8.65 -0.18 6.76
N ASN A 22 9.90 -0.05 7.18
CA ASN A 22 10.76 -1.20 7.47
C ASN A 22 10.06 -2.16 8.48
N PRO A 23 9.84 -3.44 8.11
CA PRO A 23 9.26 -4.43 9.00
C PRO A 23 9.94 -4.50 10.36
N ASP A 24 11.25 -4.30 10.45
CA ASP A 24 12.00 -4.37 11.71
C ASP A 24 11.55 -3.33 12.74
N ASN A 25 11.00 -2.20 12.28
CA ASN A 25 10.50 -1.13 13.14
C ASN A 25 9.06 -1.35 13.65
N LEU A 26 8.36 -2.38 13.14
CA LEU A 26 6.99 -2.69 13.56
C LEU A 26 6.99 -3.52 14.84
N SER A 27 6.02 -3.25 15.73
CA SER A 27 5.89 -4.00 16.98
C SER A 27 5.55 -5.47 16.74
N GLN A 28 5.96 -6.35 17.66
CA GLN A 28 5.67 -7.78 17.56
C GLN A 28 4.17 -8.08 17.51
N ASN A 29 3.37 -7.36 18.32
CA ASN A 29 1.92 -7.51 18.33
C ASN A 29 1.30 -7.13 16.98
N PHE A 30 1.80 -6.07 16.33
CA PHE A 30 1.34 -5.68 14.99
C PHE A 30 1.71 -6.74 13.96
N LYS A 31 2.96 -7.24 13.96
CA LYS A 31 3.41 -8.30 13.03
C LYS A 31 2.58 -9.57 13.18
N ALA A 32 2.32 -10.00 14.41
CA ALA A 32 1.52 -11.18 14.69
C ALA A 32 0.09 -11.01 14.14
N LYS A 33 -0.56 -9.87 14.40
CA LYS A 33 -1.92 -9.63 13.90
C LYS A 33 -1.96 -9.46 12.39
N LEU A 34 -0.97 -8.80 11.81
CA LEU A 34 -0.84 -8.65 10.36
C LEU A 34 -0.70 -10.03 9.70
N HIS A 35 0.14 -10.92 10.22
CA HIS A 35 0.31 -12.27 9.68
C HIS A 35 -0.95 -13.14 9.84
N GLU A 36 -1.66 -13.02 10.96
CA GLU A 36 -2.94 -13.71 11.19
C GLU A 36 -4.01 -13.32 10.16
N LEU A 37 -4.16 -12.02 9.90
CA LEU A 37 -5.21 -11.50 9.02
C LEU A 37 -4.80 -11.49 7.52
N TYR A 38 -3.51 -11.31 7.25
CA TYR A 38 -2.93 -11.12 5.93
C TYR A 38 -1.62 -11.90 5.81
N SER A 39 -1.71 -13.23 5.83
CA SER A 39 -0.55 -14.14 5.79
C SER A 39 0.38 -13.98 4.58
N HIS A 40 -0.12 -13.35 3.51
CA HIS A 40 0.61 -13.04 2.28
C HIS A 40 0.83 -11.53 2.06
N ASP A 41 0.81 -10.72 3.13
CA ASP A 41 1.04 -9.29 3.03
C ASP A 41 2.38 -8.97 2.35
N LYS A 42 2.33 -7.99 1.44
CA LYS A 42 3.50 -7.42 0.73
C LYS A 42 3.53 -5.89 0.87
N ALA A 43 2.79 -5.36 1.84
CA ALA A 43 2.55 -3.94 1.99
C ALA A 43 3.53 -3.28 2.95
N THR A 44 4.69 -3.87 3.23
CA THR A 44 5.71 -3.30 4.13
C THR A 44 7.03 -3.11 3.39
N GLY A 45 7.97 -2.40 4.00
CA GLY A 45 9.30 -2.12 3.43
C GLY A 45 9.39 -0.87 2.55
N TYR A 46 8.38 0.01 2.57
CA TYR A 46 8.39 1.25 1.78
C TYR A 46 9.18 2.37 2.47
N ALA A 47 9.79 3.24 1.67
CA ALA A 47 10.34 4.54 2.06
C ALA A 47 9.37 5.68 1.68
N PRO A 48 9.51 6.90 2.23
CA PRO A 48 8.74 8.06 1.79
C PRO A 48 8.97 8.37 0.30
N GLY A 49 7.90 8.59 -0.45
CA GLY A 49 7.94 8.87 -1.89
C GLY A 49 7.86 7.64 -2.79
N ASP A 50 8.04 6.43 -2.25
CA ASP A 50 7.87 5.19 -3.02
C ASP A 50 6.44 5.03 -3.53
N ILE A 51 6.29 4.36 -4.68
CA ILE A 51 4.98 4.05 -5.25
C ILE A 51 4.39 2.84 -4.51
N ARG A 52 3.43 3.09 -3.62
CA ARG A 52 2.67 2.03 -2.93
C ARG A 52 1.67 1.32 -3.84
N GLY A 53 1.19 2.02 -4.86
CA GLY A 53 0.20 1.52 -5.80
C GLY A 53 -0.34 2.63 -6.68
N ALA A 54 -1.55 2.46 -7.18
CA ALA A 54 -2.23 3.46 -7.99
C ALA A 54 -3.74 3.46 -7.74
N ILE A 55 -4.35 4.63 -7.86
CA ILE A 55 -5.80 4.79 -7.89
C ILE A 55 -6.23 4.78 -9.34
N THR A 56 -7.19 3.90 -9.69
CA THR A 56 -7.72 3.80 -11.05
C THR A 56 -9.20 4.10 -11.08
N LEU A 57 -9.65 4.86 -12.08
CA LEU A 57 -11.06 5.14 -12.34
C LEU A 57 -11.38 4.64 -13.75
N LYS A 58 -12.55 4.01 -13.91
CA LYS A 58 -13.06 3.53 -15.21
C LYS A 58 -14.43 4.13 -15.45
N ARG A 59 -14.64 4.71 -16.63
CA ARG A 59 -15.94 5.26 -17.07
C ARG A 59 -16.32 4.61 -18.40
N ALA A 60 -17.51 4.02 -18.49
CA ALA A 60 -18.05 3.57 -19.78
C ALA A 60 -18.24 4.78 -20.70
N LEU A 61 -18.03 4.59 -22.01
CA LEU A 61 -18.45 5.56 -23.02
C LEU A 61 -19.97 5.50 -23.19
#